data_AF-A0A444DG46-F1
#
_entry.id   AF-A0A444DG46-F1
#
_cell.length_a   1.000
_cell.length_b   1.000
_cell.length_c   1.000
_cell.angle_alpha   90.00
_cell.angle_beta   90.00
_cell.angle_gamma   90.00
#
_symmetry.space_group_name_H-M   'P 1'
#
loop_
_entity.id
_entity.type
_entity.pdbx_description
1 polymer ?
#
loop_
_entity_poly.entity_id
_entity_poly.type
_entity_poly.pdbx_seq_one_letter_code
_entity_poly.pdbx_strand_id
1 'polypeptide(L)'
;MHSFLLRLVFQISLLWLISPILMTLILDLDLMQAGADACFVEAPRSDDEMREVCKRTNGFRAANMLEGGFTPLHTPQELKELGFHLIVHSTTAVYASARALIDILKVLKDEGSSRDNLEKLTTFEEFNGLIGLKTYNETGARYEKFQVPSN
;
A
#
# COMPACT_ATOMS: atom_id res chain seq x y z
N MET A 1 -2.01 8.24 17.26
CA MET A 1 -2.12 7.44 16.02
C MET A 1 -3.22 7.92 15.08
N HIS A 2 -4.44 8.26 15.53
CA HIS A 2 -5.49 8.78 14.65
C HIS A 2 -5.19 10.16 14.02
N SER A 3 -4.31 10.97 14.61
CA SER A 3 -3.96 12.30 14.09
C SER A 3 -2.87 12.33 13.01
N PHE A 4 -2.18 11.20 12.78
CA PHE A 4 -1.07 11.09 11.82
C PHE A 4 -1.57 10.94 10.38
N LEU A 5 -2.62 10.13 10.17
CA LEU A 5 -3.24 9.90 8.86
C LEU A 5 -4.07 11.09 8.35
N LEU A 6 -4.72 11.84 9.25
CA LEU A 6 -5.59 12.96 8.86
C LEU A 6 -4.84 14.19 8.34
N ARG A 7 -3.54 14.33 8.63
CA ARG A 7 -2.69 15.39 8.05
C ARG A 7 -2.03 15.02 6.72
N LEU A 8 -2.07 13.76 6.32
CA LEU A 8 -1.49 13.27 5.06
C LEU A 8 -2.46 13.37 3.87
N VAL A 9 -3.78 13.42 4.12
CA VAL A 9 -4.80 13.18 3.06
C VAL A 9 -5.36 14.47 2.42
N PHE A 10 -5.22 15.66 3.03
CA PHE A 10 -5.96 16.85 2.56
C PHE A 10 -5.21 17.82 1.64
N GLN A 11 -3.94 17.59 1.31
CA GLN A 11 -3.13 18.51 0.50
C GLN A 11 -2.89 18.01 -0.95
N ILE A 12 -3.67 17.05 -1.45
CA ILE A 12 -3.37 16.34 -2.72
C ILE A 12 -4.02 16.97 -3.96
N SER A 13 -4.98 17.89 -3.84
CA SER A 13 -5.91 18.12 -4.98
C SER A 13 -5.72 19.36 -5.85
N LEU A 14 -4.81 20.32 -5.59
CA LEU A 14 -4.90 21.61 -6.32
C LEU A 14 -3.60 22.39 -6.61
N LEU A 15 -2.48 21.76 -6.95
CA LEU A 15 -1.29 22.52 -7.40
C LEU A 15 -0.47 21.77 -8.47
N TRP A 16 -0.96 21.75 -9.72
CA TRP A 16 -0.32 21.06 -10.85
C TRP A 16 0.35 21.98 -11.90
N LEU A 17 0.45 23.30 -11.67
CA LEU A 17 0.80 24.26 -12.74
C LEU A 17 2.15 25.00 -12.58
N ILE A 18 2.95 24.75 -11.53
CA ILE A 18 4.26 25.39 -11.35
C ILE A 18 5.24 24.33 -10.85
N SER A 19 6.36 24.13 -11.58
CA SER A 19 7.48 23.19 -11.29
C SER A 19 7.29 22.31 -10.03
N PRO A 20 6.62 21.15 -10.15
CA PRO A 20 6.01 20.44 -9.01
C PRO A 20 7.01 20.03 -7.92
N ILE A 21 8.25 19.74 -8.29
CA ILE A 21 9.25 19.25 -7.34
C ILE A 21 9.69 20.34 -6.36
N LEU A 22 9.90 21.58 -6.82
CA LEU A 22 10.43 22.64 -5.96
C LEU A 22 9.39 23.08 -4.93
N MET A 23 8.11 23.16 -5.33
CA MET A 23 7.03 23.53 -4.42
C MET A 23 6.77 22.43 -3.37
N THR A 24 6.71 21.17 -3.79
CA THR A 24 6.54 20.04 -2.85
C THR A 24 7.71 19.94 -1.87
N LEU A 25 8.93 20.17 -2.35
CA LEU A 25 10.13 20.13 -1.51
C LEU A 25 10.19 21.26 -0.49
N ILE A 26 9.72 22.47 -0.83
CA ILE A 26 9.62 23.58 0.13
C ILE A 26 8.58 23.26 1.22
N LEU A 27 7.41 22.77 0.83
CA LEU A 27 6.35 22.42 1.77
C LEU A 27 6.79 21.31 2.73
N ASP A 28 7.43 20.26 2.22
CA ASP A 28 7.94 19.17 3.06
C ASP A 28 9.04 19.62 4.02
N LEU A 29 9.92 20.53 3.61
CA LEU A 29 10.94 21.09 4.49
C LEU A 29 10.35 21.90 5.64
N ASP A 30 9.31 22.70 5.37
CA ASP A 30 8.59 23.44 6.40
C ASP A 30 7.88 22.48 7.37
N LEU A 31 7.31 21.38 6.88
CA LEU A 31 6.71 20.34 7.72
C LEU A 31 7.73 19.62 8.60
N MET A 32 8.93 19.35 8.09
CA MET A 32 10.03 18.79 8.88
C MET A 32 10.45 19.75 10.00
N GLN A 33 10.53 21.06 9.73
CA GLN A 33 10.77 22.06 10.78
C GLN A 33 9.62 22.15 11.79
N ALA A 34 8.39 21.89 11.35
CA ALA A 34 7.21 21.82 12.22
C ALA A 34 7.11 20.50 13.02
N GLY A 35 8.07 19.58 12.88
CA GLY A 35 8.18 18.36 13.68
C GLY A 35 7.66 17.08 13.01
N ALA A 36 7.55 17.04 11.68
CA ALA A 36 7.31 15.77 10.98
C ALA A 36 8.50 14.80 11.12
N ASP A 37 8.21 13.52 11.31
CA ASP A 37 9.24 12.47 11.44
C ASP A 37 9.84 12.04 10.09
N ALA A 38 9.06 12.19 9.00
CA ALA A 38 9.44 11.78 7.66
C ALA A 38 8.90 12.74 6.59
N CYS A 39 9.65 12.92 5.51
CA CYS A 39 9.23 13.63 4.32
C CYS A 39 8.80 12.68 3.20
N PHE A 40 7.98 13.19 2.27
CA PHE A 40 7.45 12.42 1.16
C PHE A 40 7.30 13.33 -0.07
N VAL A 41 8.39 13.43 -0.84
CA VAL A 41 8.38 14.23 -2.04
C VAL A 41 7.72 13.46 -3.17
N GLU A 42 6.62 14.03 -3.66
CA GLU A 42 5.80 13.43 -4.71
C GLU A 42 6.48 13.39 -6.08
N ALA A 43 6.28 12.25 -6.76
CA ALA A 43 6.61 11.98 -8.15
C ALA A 43 7.98 12.46 -8.70
N PRO A 44 9.13 12.17 -8.05
CA PRO A 44 10.45 12.37 -8.68
C PRO A 44 10.53 11.54 -9.95
N ARG A 45 11.00 12.10 -11.06
CA ARG A 45 10.92 11.50 -12.40
C ARG A 45 12.18 10.74 -12.82
N SER A 46 13.23 10.80 -12.03
CA SER A 46 14.50 10.13 -12.28
C SER A 46 15.27 9.89 -10.99
N ASP A 47 16.22 8.96 -11.04
CA ASP A 47 17.13 8.69 -9.92
C ASP A 47 17.91 9.94 -9.49
N ASP A 48 18.20 10.84 -10.44
CA ASP A 48 18.91 12.09 -10.15
C ASP A 48 18.02 13.06 -9.37
N GLU A 49 16.73 13.16 -9.71
CA GLU A 49 15.77 13.91 -8.90
C GLU A 49 15.57 13.27 -7.53
N MET A 50 15.52 11.94 -7.45
CA MET A 50 15.45 11.21 -6.18
C MET A 50 16.68 11.47 -5.31
N ARG A 51 17.89 11.46 -5.88
CA ARG A 51 19.12 11.85 -5.19
C ARG A 51 19.08 13.30 -4.72
N GLU A 52 18.51 14.20 -5.53
CA GLU A 52 18.36 15.60 -5.16
C GLU A 52 17.38 15.79 -3.99
N VAL A 53 16.28 15.04 -3.96
CA VAL A 53 15.36 14.98 -2.81
C VAL A 53 16.14 14.60 -1.56
N CYS A 54 16.94 13.53 -1.62
CA CYS A 54 17.73 13.06 -0.49
C CYS A 54 18.77 14.07 0.00
N LYS A 55 19.40 14.84 -0.90
CA LYS A 55 20.35 15.91 -0.54
C LYS A 55 19.68 17.10 0.14
N ARG A 56 18.45 17.43 -0.24
CA ARG A 56 17.77 18.65 0.20
C ARG A 56 16.90 18.46 1.44
N THR A 57 16.43 17.24 1.69
CA THR A 57 15.58 16.91 2.84
C THR A 57 16.41 16.32 3.98
N ASN A 58 15.91 16.39 5.20
CA ASN A 58 16.51 15.75 6.38
C ASN A 58 15.53 14.73 6.98
N GLY A 59 16.01 13.83 7.85
CA GLY A 59 15.15 12.85 8.53
C GLY A 59 14.78 11.63 7.66
N PHE A 60 13.72 10.93 8.05
CA PHE A 60 13.23 9.77 7.30
C PHE A 60 12.55 10.20 6.01
N ARG A 61 12.58 9.33 4.99
CA ARG A 61 12.04 9.62 3.66
C ARG A 61 11.23 8.44 3.16
N ALA A 62 10.02 8.72 2.69
CA ALA A 62 9.19 7.75 2.02
C ALA A 62 9.30 7.90 0.50
N ALA A 63 9.24 6.79 -0.22
CA ALA A 63 9.04 6.75 -1.67
C ALA A 63 7.78 5.94 -1.99
N ASN A 64 6.96 6.41 -2.93
CA ASN A 64 5.78 5.68 -3.41
C ASN A 64 6.13 4.99 -4.73
N MET A 65 6.17 3.66 -4.70
CA MET A 65 6.36 2.82 -5.88
C MET A 65 4.98 2.58 -6.51
N LEU A 66 4.65 3.40 -7.50
CA LEU A 66 3.38 3.39 -8.21
C LEU A 66 3.57 2.79 -9.61
N GLU A 67 2.93 1.66 -9.90
CA GLU A 67 3.02 1.04 -11.22
C GLU A 67 2.33 1.90 -12.28
N GLY A 68 3.09 2.32 -13.31
CA GLY A 68 2.59 3.26 -14.33
C GLY A 68 2.62 4.73 -13.90
N GLY A 69 3.23 5.05 -12.75
CA GLY A 69 3.52 6.41 -12.32
C GLY A 69 4.74 7.03 -13.02
N PHE A 70 5.14 8.22 -12.56
CA PHE A 70 6.32 8.92 -13.07
C PHE A 70 7.63 8.46 -12.42
N THR A 71 7.58 8.05 -11.15
CA THR A 71 8.76 7.61 -10.41
C THR A 71 9.23 6.24 -10.92
N PRO A 72 10.52 6.09 -11.28
CA PRO A 72 11.04 4.77 -11.64
C PRO A 72 10.88 3.78 -10.48
N LEU A 73 10.51 2.55 -10.80
CA LEU A 73 10.36 1.49 -9.81
C LEU A 73 11.72 1.01 -9.34
N HIS A 74 11.86 0.85 -8.03
CA HIS A 74 13.09 0.43 -7.38
C HIS A 74 12.80 -0.64 -6.32
N THR A 75 13.78 -1.48 -6.07
CA THR A 75 13.82 -2.42 -4.96
C THR A 75 14.08 -1.69 -3.63
N PRO A 76 13.80 -2.34 -2.48
CA PRO A 76 14.16 -1.78 -1.19
C PRO A 76 15.64 -1.49 -1.02
N GLN A 77 16.51 -2.33 -1.59
CA GLN A 77 17.97 -2.15 -1.55
C GLN A 77 18.40 -0.90 -2.33
N GLU A 78 17.91 -0.73 -3.55
CA GLU A 78 18.23 0.45 -4.36
C GLU A 78 17.70 1.74 -3.70
N LEU A 79 16.48 1.72 -3.17
CA LEU A 79 15.92 2.86 -2.43
C LEU A 79 16.73 3.20 -1.18
N LYS A 80 17.22 2.18 -0.47
CA LYS A 80 18.12 2.37 0.68
C LYS A 80 19.44 3.02 0.25
N GLU A 81 20.03 2.56 -0.85
CA GLU A 81 21.26 3.15 -1.41
C GLU A 81 21.06 4.61 -1.84
N LEU A 82 19.87 4.95 -2.33
CA LEU A 82 19.48 6.33 -2.66
C LEU A 82 19.24 7.21 -1.43
N GLY A 83 18.95 6.64 -0.26
CA GLY A 83 18.71 7.37 0.99
C GLY A 83 17.24 7.44 1.44
N PHE A 84 16.39 6.54 0.95
CA PHE A 84 15.01 6.34 1.38
C PHE A 84 14.88 5.27 2.47
N HIS A 85 13.82 5.37 3.27
CA HIS A 85 13.63 4.60 4.51
C HIS A 85 12.30 3.85 4.55
N LEU A 86 11.28 4.39 3.87
CA LEU A 86 9.95 3.85 3.81
C LEU A 86 9.51 3.71 2.35
N ILE A 87 8.79 2.63 2.06
CA ILE A 87 8.35 2.31 0.71
C ILE A 87 6.85 2.09 0.75
N VAL A 88 6.12 2.84 -0.04
CA VAL A 88 4.68 2.74 -0.16
C VAL A 88 4.37 2.08 -1.49
N HIS A 89 3.66 0.95 -1.44
CA HIS A 89 3.09 0.27 -2.60
C HIS A 89 1.57 0.48 -2.59
N SER A 90 1.15 1.67 -3.03
CA SER A 90 -0.23 2.16 -2.83
C SER A 90 -1.26 1.44 -3.71
N THR A 91 -0.87 1.01 -4.92
CA THR A 91 -1.79 0.43 -5.91
C THR A 91 -1.57 -1.03 -6.23
N THR A 92 -0.42 -1.61 -5.84
CA THR A 92 -0.02 -2.96 -6.26
C THR A 92 -1.11 -4.00 -5.98
N ALA A 93 -1.66 -4.02 -4.76
CA ALA A 93 -2.69 -4.99 -4.38
C ALA A 93 -3.98 -4.81 -5.19
N VAL A 94 -4.47 -3.57 -5.34
CA VAL A 94 -5.73 -3.31 -6.06
C VAL A 94 -5.60 -3.55 -7.55
N TYR A 95 -4.45 -3.24 -8.17
CA TYR A 95 -4.20 -3.56 -9.58
C TYR A 95 -4.14 -5.06 -9.83
N ALA A 96 -3.46 -5.80 -8.95
CA ALA A 96 -3.45 -7.26 -9.01
C ALA A 96 -4.86 -7.86 -8.85
N SER A 97 -5.64 -7.38 -7.87
CA SER A 97 -7.03 -7.81 -7.67
C SER A 97 -7.90 -7.50 -8.87
N ALA A 98 -7.81 -6.29 -9.44
CA ALA A 98 -8.59 -5.89 -10.61
C ALA A 98 -8.31 -6.79 -11.81
N ARG A 99 -7.04 -7.11 -12.07
CA ARG A 99 -6.65 -8.06 -13.13
C ARG A 99 -7.28 -9.44 -12.89
N ALA A 100 -7.11 -10.01 -11.69
CA ALA A 100 -7.64 -11.33 -11.36
C ALA A 100 -9.17 -11.39 -11.51
N LEU A 101 -9.88 -10.34 -11.05
CA LEU A 101 -11.32 -10.22 -11.19
C LEU A 101 -11.76 -10.17 -12.66
N ILE A 102 -11.10 -9.36 -13.49
CA ILE A 102 -11.40 -9.29 -14.93
C ILE A 102 -11.20 -10.67 -15.58
N ASP A 103 -10.10 -11.34 -15.26
CA ASP A 103 -9.74 -12.60 -15.90
C ASP A 103 -10.73 -13.73 -15.55
N ILE A 104 -11.11 -13.88 -14.27
CA ILE A 104 -12.07 -14.92 -13.87
C ILE A 104 -13.50 -14.63 -14.31
N LEU A 105 -13.93 -13.35 -14.29
CA LEU A 105 -15.27 -12.98 -14.75
C LEU A 105 -15.42 -13.18 -16.26
N LYS A 106 -14.33 -13.02 -17.03
CA LYS A 106 -14.32 -13.35 -18.45
C LYS A 106 -14.50 -14.85 -18.68
N VAL A 107 -13.78 -15.71 -17.94
CA VAL A 107 -13.97 -17.17 -17.98
C VAL A 107 -15.43 -17.53 -17.71
N LEU A 108 -16.02 -16.99 -16.64
CA LEU A 108 -17.42 -17.26 -16.31
C LEU A 108 -18.39 -16.80 -17.40
N LYS A 109 -18.11 -15.67 -18.07
CA LYS A 109 -18.92 -15.16 -19.17
C LYS A 109 -18.84 -16.05 -20.41
N ASP A 110 -17.64 -16.50 -20.77
CA ASP A 110 -17.37 -17.20 -22.02
C ASP A 110 -17.66 -18.71 -21.93
N GLU A 111 -17.36 -19.33 -20.78
CA GLU A 111 -17.46 -20.79 -20.57
C GLU A 111 -18.66 -21.19 -19.69
N GLY A 112 -19.25 -20.26 -18.94
CA GLY A 112 -20.34 -20.55 -18.01
C GLY A 112 -19.93 -21.33 -16.75
N SER A 113 -18.63 -21.58 -16.55
CA SER A 113 -18.10 -22.31 -15.39
C SER A 113 -16.63 -21.94 -15.13
N SER A 114 -16.16 -22.11 -13.89
CA SER A 114 -14.75 -21.98 -13.53
C SER A 114 -14.01 -23.33 -13.48
N ARG A 115 -14.67 -24.43 -13.87
CA ARG A 115 -14.19 -25.81 -13.69
C ARG A 115 -12.76 -26.05 -14.18
N ASP A 116 -12.43 -25.51 -15.35
CA ASP A 116 -11.16 -25.77 -16.03
C ASP A 116 -10.12 -24.66 -15.76
N ASN A 117 -10.39 -23.77 -14.80
CA ASN A 117 -9.59 -22.59 -14.46
C ASN A 117 -9.36 -22.44 -12.94
N LEU A 118 -9.34 -23.56 -12.20
CA LEU A 118 -9.21 -23.55 -10.73
C LEU A 118 -7.86 -23.02 -10.24
N GLU A 119 -6.82 -23.07 -11.07
CA GLU A 119 -5.49 -22.52 -10.77
C GLU A 119 -5.47 -20.99 -10.61
N LYS A 120 -6.53 -20.30 -11.06
CA LYS A 120 -6.71 -18.85 -10.88
C LYS A 120 -7.36 -18.48 -9.54
N LEU A 121 -7.78 -19.48 -8.76
CA LEU A 121 -8.52 -19.29 -7.52
C LEU A 121 -7.69 -19.75 -6.33
N THR A 122 -7.87 -19.07 -5.20
CA THR A 122 -7.43 -19.58 -3.90
C THR A 122 -8.19 -20.87 -3.58
N THR A 123 -7.48 -21.87 -3.07
CA THR A 123 -8.08 -23.13 -2.63
C THR A 123 -8.90 -22.94 -1.35
N PHE A 124 -9.79 -23.91 -1.06
CA PHE A 124 -10.57 -23.90 0.18
C PHE A 124 -9.68 -23.91 1.44
N GLU A 125 -8.58 -24.66 1.41
CA GLU A 125 -7.64 -24.74 2.51
C GLU A 125 -6.89 -23.42 2.73
N GLU A 126 -6.36 -22.82 1.66
CA GLU A 126 -5.69 -21.51 1.72
C GLU A 126 -6.65 -20.42 2.21
N PHE A 127 -7.90 -20.39 1.73
CA PHE A 127 -8.89 -19.41 2.18
C PHE A 127 -9.19 -19.56 3.67
N ASN A 128 -9.40 -20.79 4.14
CA ASN A 128 -9.68 -21.06 5.55
C ASN A 128 -8.49 -20.72 6.45
N GLY A 129 -7.27 -20.94 5.97
CA GLY A 129 -6.04 -20.50 6.63
C GLY A 129 -5.99 -18.97 6.73
N LEU A 130 -6.27 -18.27 5.62
CA LEU A 130 -6.28 -16.81 5.54
C LEU A 130 -7.29 -16.17 6.50
N ILE A 131 -8.52 -16.69 6.57
CA ILE A 131 -9.56 -16.16 7.46
C ILE A 131 -9.44 -16.66 8.91
N GLY A 132 -8.47 -17.55 9.20
CA GLY A 132 -8.27 -18.09 10.54
C GLY A 132 -9.42 -18.99 11.03
N LEU A 133 -10.09 -19.72 10.13
CA LEU A 133 -11.29 -20.51 10.46
C LEU A 133 -11.05 -21.49 11.62
N LYS A 134 -9.87 -22.10 11.67
CA LYS A 134 -9.47 -23.00 12.77
C LYS A 134 -9.54 -22.31 14.13
N THR A 135 -9.00 -21.10 14.24
CA THR A 135 -8.99 -20.32 15.48
C THR A 135 -10.41 -19.97 15.93
N TYR A 136 -11.30 -19.63 14.99
CA TYR A 136 -12.71 -19.38 15.30
C TYR A 136 -13.41 -20.64 15.82
N ASN A 137 -13.19 -21.79 15.19
CA ASN A 137 -13.78 -23.06 15.64
C ASN A 137 -13.29 -23.46 17.05
N GLU A 138 -11.99 -23.35 17.32
CA GLU A 138 -11.42 -23.62 18.65
C GLU A 138 -11.99 -22.68 19.72
N THR A 139 -12.15 -21.40 19.37
CA THR A 139 -12.77 -20.40 20.25
C THR A 139 -14.22 -20.76 20.54
N GLY A 140 -15.01 -21.10 19.52
CA GLY A 140 -16.40 -21.53 19.68
C GLY A 140 -16.54 -22.74 20.60
N ALA A 141 -15.74 -23.78 20.38
CA ALA A 141 -15.75 -24.99 21.19
C ALA A 141 -15.39 -24.75 22.67
N ARG A 142 -14.58 -23.71 22.97
CA ARG A 142 -14.26 -23.31 24.36
C ARG A 142 -15.49 -22.73 25.07
N TYR A 143 -16.28 -21.92 24.37
CA TYR A 143 -17.46 -21.28 24.95
C TYR A 143 -18.68 -22.20 24.99
N GLU A 144 -18.80 -23.18 24.10
CA GLU A 144 -19.82 -24.23 24.21
C GLU A 144 -19.66 -25.10 25.47
N LYS A 145 -18.40 -25.35 25.87
CA LYS A 145 -18.08 -26.05 27.13
C LYS A 145 -18.37 -25.21 28.38
N PHE A 146 -18.50 -23.90 28.23
CA PHE A 146 -18.87 -23.00 29.31
C PHE A 146 -20.39 -22.86 29.37
N GLN A 147 -21.05 -23.77 30.09
CA GLN A 147 -22.47 -23.59 30.42
C GLN A 147 -22.63 -22.68 31.64
N VAL A 148 -23.45 -21.64 31.52
CA VAL A 148 -23.87 -20.81 32.66
C VAL A 148 -24.72 -21.69 33.58
N PRO A 149 -24.39 -21.81 34.88
CA PRO A 149 -25.23 -22.54 35.81
C PRO A 149 -26.65 -21.96 35.81
N SER A 150 -27.65 -22.79 35.56
CA SER A 150 -29.05 -22.42 35.72
C SER A 150 -29.35 -22.24 37.21
N ASN A 151 -29.79 -21.05 37.61
CA ASN A 151 -30.36 -20.78 38.93
C ASN A 151 -31.67 -21.53 39.15
#